data_AF-A0A4Z0QSH4-F1
#
_entry.id   AF-A0A4Z0QSH4-F1
#
_cell.length_a   1.000
_cell.length_b   1.000
_cell.length_c   1.000
_cell.angle_alpha   90.00
_cell.angle_beta   90.00
_cell.angle_gamma   90.00
#
_symmetry.space_group_name_H-M   'P 1'
#
loop_
_entity.id
_entity.type
_entity.pdbx_description
1 polymer ?
#
loop_
_entity_poly.entity_id
_entity_poly.type
_entity_poly.pdbx_seq_one_letter_code
_entity_poly.pdbx_strand_id
1 'polypeptide(L)'
;MSDKTIKLKPYSIKLTSSEIWLLGLGLPFFIYGTKTHTLWGVLTEAFIPGGIYARKAYRLHRIRRQGIQHTDSMDGGSFEIWLEILFKDLGHKTTRTPLTGDKGADLILETQKGKTVIQAKKKASGVVDKKAIKEVLNAKIHYKANAAAAITNQHFGPSAKRLAAEHGVELWERHNLVEFLYSARQKRFPYSLRKYLPTVIWIKT
;
A
#
# COMPACT_ATOMS: atom_id res chain seq x y z
N MET A 1 24.46 6.19 21.16
CA MET A 1 24.29 4.82 21.69
C MET A 1 23.50 3.99 20.68
N SER A 2 24.24 3.16 19.92
CA SER A 2 23.85 2.02 19.04
C SER A 2 22.59 2.11 18.17
N ASP A 3 22.82 2.38 16.88
CA ASP A 3 21.91 2.16 15.75
C ASP A 3 21.60 0.66 15.59
N LYS A 4 20.43 0.24 16.10
CA LYS A 4 19.88 -1.10 15.85
C LYS A 4 18.97 -1.03 14.63
N THR A 5 19.58 -1.23 13.47
CA THR A 5 18.89 -1.43 12.19
C THR A 5 17.81 -2.52 12.33
N ILE A 6 16.55 -2.08 12.23
CA ILE A 6 15.39 -2.97 12.23
C ILE A 6 15.41 -3.74 10.91
N LYS A 7 15.74 -5.04 10.94
CA LYS A 7 15.61 -5.94 9.79
C LYS A 7 14.11 -6.11 9.47
N LEU A 8 13.62 -5.29 8.55
CA LEU A 8 12.30 -5.45 7.92
C LEU A 8 12.29 -6.78 7.14
N LYS A 9 11.18 -7.54 7.23
CA LYS A 9 11.01 -8.74 6.40
C LYS A 9 11.08 -8.36 4.91
N PRO A 10 11.78 -9.13 4.07
CA PRO A 10 11.86 -8.84 2.64
C PRO A 10 10.45 -8.90 2.04
N TYR A 11 10.04 -7.81 1.38
CA TYR A 11 8.78 -7.76 0.65
C TYR A 11 8.89 -8.70 -0.55
N SER A 12 7.97 -9.64 -0.70
CA SER A 12 7.89 -10.50 -1.89
C SER A 12 7.47 -9.66 -3.09
N ILE A 13 8.41 -9.34 -3.98
CA ILE A 13 8.13 -8.61 -5.21
C ILE A 13 7.35 -9.53 -6.14
N LYS A 14 6.03 -9.29 -6.27
CA LYS A 14 5.19 -9.99 -7.25
C LYS A 14 5.33 -9.33 -8.61
N LEU A 15 5.73 -10.09 -9.64
CA LEU A 15 5.76 -9.63 -11.03
C LEU A 15 4.34 -9.54 -11.60
N THR A 16 4.04 -8.50 -12.39
CA THR A 16 2.75 -8.36 -13.07
C THR A 16 2.65 -9.32 -14.25
N SER A 17 1.43 -9.64 -14.71
CA SER A 17 1.24 -10.50 -15.87
C SER A 17 1.98 -9.98 -17.11
N SER A 18 2.01 -8.66 -17.33
CA SER A 18 2.77 -8.03 -18.42
C SER A 18 4.28 -8.13 -18.25
N GLU A 19 4.81 -8.05 -17.03
CA GLU A 19 6.23 -8.29 -16.73
C GLU A 19 6.60 -9.76 -16.99
N ILE A 20 5.70 -10.70 -16.66
CA ILE A 20 5.88 -12.14 -16.95
C ILE A 20 5.86 -12.39 -18.46
N TRP A 21 4.99 -11.72 -19.22
CA TRP A 21 4.96 -11.80 -20.69
C TRP A 21 6.24 -11.25 -21.34
N LEU A 22 6.82 -10.16 -20.82
CA LEU A 22 8.11 -9.65 -21.30
C LEU A 22 9.27 -10.62 -21.06
N LEU A 23 9.21 -11.41 -19.98
CA LEU A 23 10.15 -12.51 -19.74
C LEU A 23 9.90 -13.71 -20.66
N GLY A 24 8.62 -13.97 -20.99
CA GLY A 24 8.22 -15.07 -21.86
C GLY A 24 8.42 -14.84 -23.35
N LEU A 25 8.37 -13.58 -23.84
CA LEU A 25 8.58 -13.24 -25.25
C LEU A 25 10.01 -13.48 -25.77
N GLY A 26 10.98 -13.78 -24.90
CA GLY A 26 12.30 -14.29 -25.32
C GLY A 26 12.24 -15.73 -25.86
N LEU A 27 11.27 -16.55 -25.41
CA LEU A 27 11.18 -17.96 -25.77
C LEU A 27 10.85 -18.22 -27.26
N PRO A 28 9.97 -17.46 -27.95
CA PRO A 28 9.72 -17.67 -29.38
C PRO A 28 10.89 -17.25 -30.29
N PHE A 29 11.73 -16.30 -29.85
CA PHE A 29 12.94 -15.90 -30.57
C PHE A 29 14.03 -16.99 -30.51
N PHE A 30 13.99 -17.82 -29.47
CA PHE A 30 14.87 -18.97 -29.26
C PHE A 30 14.62 -20.14 -30.23
N ILE A 31 13.39 -20.30 -30.72
CA ILE A 31 13.00 -21.47 -31.53
C ILE A 31 13.20 -21.22 -33.03
N TYR A 32 13.20 -19.97 -33.50
CA TYR A 32 13.21 -19.63 -34.94
C TYR A 32 14.46 -18.91 -35.46
N GLY A 33 15.48 -18.60 -34.64
CA GLY A 33 16.61 -17.71 -35.00
C GLY A 33 18.01 -18.35 -35.01
N THR A 34 18.34 -19.13 -36.03
CA THR A 34 19.65 -19.28 -36.72
C THR A 34 20.99 -19.05 -35.96
N LYS A 35 21.78 -20.13 -35.80
CA LYS A 35 23.27 -20.34 -35.79
C LYS A 35 24.29 -19.29 -35.28
N THR A 36 23.93 -18.06 -34.91
CA THR A 36 24.84 -17.01 -34.45
C THR A 36 24.30 -16.32 -33.19
N HIS A 37 24.07 -17.10 -32.12
CA HIS A 37 23.84 -16.49 -30.81
C HIS A 37 25.19 -16.03 -30.25
N THR A 38 25.52 -14.77 -30.49
CA THR A 38 26.62 -14.11 -29.79
C THR A 38 26.29 -14.11 -28.30
N LEU A 39 27.30 -14.32 -27.45
CA LEU A 39 27.20 -14.26 -25.98
C LEU A 39 26.39 -13.06 -25.45
N TRP A 40 26.26 -12.00 -26.24
CA TRP A 40 25.43 -10.82 -26.02
C TRP A 40 23.92 -11.11 -25.86
N GLY A 41 23.35 -12.06 -26.60
CA GLY A 41 21.90 -12.36 -26.53
C GLY A 41 21.47 -12.91 -25.18
N VAL A 42 22.25 -13.84 -24.62
CA VAL A 42 22.01 -14.45 -23.30
C VAL A 42 22.20 -13.42 -22.18
N LEU A 43 23.15 -12.49 -22.33
CA LEU A 43 23.34 -11.41 -21.37
C LEU A 43 22.13 -10.47 -21.36
N THR A 44 21.66 -10.00 -22.52
CA THR A 44 20.53 -9.05 -22.58
C THR A 44 19.24 -9.60 -21.95
N GLU A 45 18.98 -10.89 -22.09
CA GLU A 45 17.79 -11.55 -21.53
C GLU A 45 17.82 -11.69 -20.01
N ALA A 46 19.00 -11.74 -19.38
CA ALA A 46 19.12 -11.70 -17.92
C ALA A 46 19.08 -10.26 -17.38
N PHE A 47 19.64 -9.30 -18.12
CA PHE A 47 19.74 -7.90 -17.71
C PHE A 47 18.40 -7.16 -17.69
N ILE A 48 17.46 -7.45 -18.61
CA ILE A 48 16.13 -6.82 -18.63
C ILE A 48 15.28 -7.22 -17.40
N PRO A 49 15.03 -8.51 -17.09
CA PRO A 49 14.42 -8.96 -15.84
C PRO A 49 15.12 -8.39 -14.62
N GLY A 50 16.46 -8.49 -14.59
CA GLY A 50 17.27 -7.99 -13.49
C GLY A 50 17.09 -6.49 -13.28
N GLY A 51 17.05 -5.71 -14.36
CA GLY A 51 16.83 -4.26 -14.35
C GLY A 51 15.41 -3.88 -13.92
N ILE A 52 14.37 -4.56 -14.41
CA ILE A 52 12.98 -4.36 -13.99
C ILE A 52 12.84 -4.70 -12.49
N TYR A 53 13.39 -5.83 -12.06
CA TYR A 53 13.42 -6.24 -10.66
C TYR A 53 14.16 -5.24 -9.79
N ALA A 54 15.37 -4.83 -10.18
CA ALA A 54 16.18 -3.87 -9.45
C ALA A 54 15.49 -2.50 -9.34
N ARG A 55 14.87 -2.01 -10.43
CA ARG A 55 14.08 -0.77 -10.44
C ARG A 55 12.88 -0.87 -9.49
N LYS A 56 12.16 -2.00 -9.52
CA LYS A 56 11.01 -2.24 -8.63
C LYS A 56 11.43 -2.34 -7.17
N ALA A 57 12.51 -3.08 -6.89
CA ALA A 57 13.11 -3.19 -5.57
C ALA A 57 13.60 -1.83 -5.04
N TYR A 58 14.28 -1.05 -5.86
CA TYR A 58 14.75 0.30 -5.53
C TYR A 58 13.58 1.26 -5.24
N ARG A 59 12.52 1.22 -6.08
CA ARG A 59 11.31 2.03 -5.87
C ARG A 59 10.65 1.71 -4.53
N LEU A 60 10.43 0.43 -4.23
CA LEU A 60 9.82 -0.01 -2.98
C LEU A 60 10.72 0.31 -1.77
N HIS A 61 12.04 0.15 -1.91
CA HIS A 61 12.98 0.51 -0.86
C HIS A 61 12.95 2.00 -0.52
N ARG A 62 12.84 2.88 -1.54
CA ARG A 62 12.66 4.32 -1.32
C ARG A 62 11.35 4.63 -0.62
N ILE A 63 10.23 4.07 -1.07
CA ILE A 63 8.90 4.31 -0.48
C ILE A 63 8.88 3.88 1.00
N ARG A 64 9.52 2.76 1.34
CA ARG A 64 9.67 2.29 2.75
C ARG A 64 10.40 3.27 3.66
N ARG A 65 11.38 4.01 3.15
CA ARG A 65 12.19 4.94 3.96
C ARG A 65 11.57 6.34 4.07
N GLN A 66 10.48 6.60 3.36
CA GLN A 66 9.86 7.92 3.33
C GLN A 66 8.98 8.14 4.58
N GLY A 67 9.24 9.24 5.28
CA GLY A 67 8.38 9.72 6.37
C GLY A 67 7.14 10.47 5.85
N ILE A 68 6.26 10.89 6.76
CA ILE A 68 4.99 11.55 6.42
C ILE A 68 5.16 12.74 5.47
N GLN A 69 6.26 13.50 5.61
CA GLN A 69 6.49 14.72 4.83
C GLN A 69 6.62 14.42 3.34
N HIS A 70 7.06 13.21 2.99
CA HIS A 70 7.15 12.80 1.60
C HIS A 70 5.77 12.53 1.00
N THR A 71 4.75 12.18 1.78
CA THR A 71 3.40 11.88 1.27
C THR A 71 2.75 13.08 0.55
N ASP A 72 3.20 14.30 0.84
CA ASP A 72 2.70 15.51 0.20
C ASP A 72 3.17 15.65 -1.26
N SER A 73 4.37 15.14 -1.58
CA SER A 73 4.92 15.16 -2.95
C SER A 73 4.53 13.93 -3.78
N MET A 74 3.91 12.91 -3.18
CA MET A 74 3.48 11.69 -3.89
C MET A 74 2.22 11.94 -4.72
N ASP A 75 2.05 11.18 -5.81
CA ASP A 75 0.75 11.06 -6.47
C ASP A 75 -0.17 10.09 -5.71
N GLY A 76 -1.45 10.03 -6.11
CA GLY A 76 -2.44 9.16 -5.45
C GLY A 76 -2.04 7.68 -5.47
N GLY A 77 -1.61 7.17 -6.61
CA GLY A 77 -1.20 5.77 -6.75
C GLY A 77 0.03 5.42 -5.91
N SER A 78 1.00 6.34 -5.80
CA SER A 78 2.16 6.13 -4.93
C SER A 78 1.78 6.20 -3.45
N PHE A 79 0.78 7.01 -3.08
CA PHE A 79 0.23 7.03 -1.72
C PHE A 79 -0.45 5.70 -1.35
N GLU A 80 -1.21 5.09 -2.27
CA GLU A 80 -1.78 3.75 -2.09
C GLU A 80 -0.70 2.68 -1.89
N ILE A 81 0.34 2.70 -2.74
CA ILE A 81 1.48 1.77 -2.63
C ILE A 81 2.21 1.98 -1.29
N TRP A 82 2.39 3.23 -0.87
CA TRP A 82 3.02 3.54 0.41
C TRP A 82 2.20 3.00 1.59
N LEU A 83 0.87 3.16 1.57
CA LEU A 83 -0.02 2.57 2.57
C LEU A 83 0.01 1.04 2.55
N GLU A 84 0.02 0.41 1.38
CA GLU A 84 0.14 -1.05 1.24
C GLU A 84 1.40 -1.57 1.93
N ILE A 85 2.54 -0.94 1.64
CA ILE A 85 3.84 -1.26 2.24
C ILE A 85 3.79 -1.03 3.76
N LEU A 86 3.24 0.11 4.20
CA LEU A 86 3.09 0.43 5.61
C LEU A 86 2.32 -0.68 6.33
N PHE A 87 1.16 -1.07 5.83
CA PHE A 87 0.35 -2.12 6.44
C PHE A 87 1.00 -3.51 6.41
N LYS A 88 1.74 -3.83 5.34
CA LYS A 88 2.48 -5.10 5.27
C LYS A 88 3.66 -5.14 6.23
N ASP A 89 4.37 -4.02 6.41
CA ASP A 89 5.48 -3.91 7.35
C ASP A 89 4.99 -4.04 8.82
N LEU A 90 3.70 -3.82 9.07
CA LEU A 90 3.03 -4.11 10.34
C LEU A 90 2.58 -5.57 10.51
N GLY A 91 2.73 -6.39 9.47
CA GLY A 91 2.33 -7.79 9.48
C GLY A 91 0.88 -8.03 9.05
N HIS A 92 0.18 -7.04 8.48
CA HIS A 92 -1.15 -7.27 7.92
C HIS A 92 -1.07 -7.84 6.50
N LYS A 93 -2.02 -8.72 6.19
CA LYS A 93 -2.19 -9.24 4.83
C LYS A 93 -2.98 -8.19 4.03
N THR A 94 -2.25 -7.38 3.27
CA THR A 94 -2.82 -6.28 2.46
C THR A 94 -2.85 -6.63 0.99
N THR A 95 -3.97 -6.35 0.33
CA THR A 95 -4.16 -6.50 -1.11
C THR A 95 -4.68 -5.19 -1.71
N ARG A 96 -4.08 -4.71 -2.80
CA ARG A 96 -4.61 -3.59 -3.60
C ARG A 96 -5.75 -4.06 -4.47
N THR A 97 -6.77 -3.22 -4.63
CA THR A 97 -7.83 -3.45 -5.60
C THR A 97 -7.36 -3.08 -7.02
N PRO A 98 -7.99 -3.62 -8.07
CA PRO A 98 -7.60 -3.32 -9.45
C PRO A 98 -7.97 -1.89 -9.85
N LEU A 99 -6.99 -1.11 -10.34
CA LEU A 99 -7.10 0.28 -10.83
C LEU A 99 -8.29 0.58 -11.76
N THR A 100 -8.84 -0.44 -12.42
CA THR A 100 -9.99 -0.35 -13.33
C THR A 100 -11.17 -1.14 -12.76
N GLY A 101 -12.29 -0.44 -12.54
CA GLY A 101 -13.50 -1.03 -11.95
C GLY A 101 -13.57 -0.95 -10.42
N ASP A 102 -12.72 -0.14 -9.79
CA ASP A 102 -12.70 0.06 -8.34
C ASP A 102 -14.05 0.52 -7.81
N LYS A 103 -14.68 -0.34 -7.02
CA LYS A 103 -15.96 -0.07 -6.32
C LYS A 103 -15.76 0.73 -5.03
N GLY A 104 -14.82 1.68 -5.03
CA GLY A 104 -14.61 2.65 -3.95
C GLY A 104 -13.74 2.20 -2.76
N ALA A 105 -12.85 1.23 -2.94
CA ALA A 105 -11.75 0.97 -2.00
C ALA A 105 -10.49 0.76 -2.81
N ASP A 106 -9.34 1.17 -2.25
CA ASP A 106 -8.02 1.02 -2.88
C ASP A 106 -7.21 -0.13 -2.25
N LEU A 107 -7.51 -0.46 -0.99
CA LEU A 107 -6.83 -1.50 -0.22
C LEU A 107 -7.84 -2.36 0.56
N ILE A 108 -7.51 -3.64 0.68
CA ILE A 108 -8.22 -4.61 1.53
C ILE A 108 -7.20 -5.20 2.50
N LEU A 109 -7.46 -5.05 3.80
CA LEU A 109 -6.72 -5.70 4.87
C LEU A 109 -7.47 -6.95 5.31
N GLU A 110 -6.76 -8.06 5.40
CA GLU A 110 -7.27 -9.31 5.96
C GLU A 110 -6.56 -9.62 7.28
N THR A 111 -7.36 -9.93 8.30
CA THR A 111 -6.90 -10.48 9.57
C THR A 111 -7.70 -11.73 9.93
N GLN A 112 -7.32 -12.44 10.99
CA GLN A 112 -8.09 -13.59 11.45
C GLN A 112 -9.52 -13.22 11.93
N LYS A 113 -9.82 -11.94 12.20
CA LYS A 113 -11.15 -11.45 12.65
C LYS A 113 -11.99 -10.92 11.49
N GLY A 114 -11.43 -10.81 10.29
CA GLY A 114 -12.20 -10.42 9.12
C GLY A 114 -11.46 -9.50 8.16
N LYS A 115 -12.25 -8.80 7.34
CA LYS A 115 -11.79 -7.94 6.27
C LYS A 115 -12.09 -6.48 6.60
N THR A 116 -11.12 -5.61 6.34
CA THR A 116 -11.28 -4.15 6.39
C THR A 116 -11.01 -3.60 5.00
N VAL A 117 -11.96 -2.83 4.46
CA VAL A 117 -11.76 -2.07 3.23
C VAL A 117 -11.23 -0.67 3.56
N ILE A 118 -10.32 -0.18 2.74
CA ILE A 118 -9.68 1.12 2.92
C ILE A 118 -9.80 1.92 1.64
N GLN A 119 -10.29 3.16 1.76
CA GLN A 119 -10.14 4.19 0.73
C GLN A 119 -9.02 5.14 1.12
N ALA A 120 -8.00 5.24 0.30
CA ALA A 120 -6.93 6.21 0.38
C ALA A 120 -7.27 7.45 -0.47
N LYS A 121 -7.08 8.64 0.09
CA LYS A 121 -7.18 9.90 -0.65
C LYS A 121 -5.97 10.77 -0.38
N LYS A 122 -5.16 10.99 -1.41
CA LYS A 122 -4.11 12.00 -1.39
C LYS A 122 -4.64 13.35 -1.88
N LYS A 123 -4.35 14.42 -1.14
CA LYS A 123 -4.67 15.82 -1.53
C LYS A 123 -3.40 16.66 -1.41
N ALA A 124 -3.23 17.62 -2.34
CA ALA A 124 -2.16 18.62 -2.25
C ALA A 124 -2.49 19.70 -1.19
N SER A 125 -3.75 20.10 -1.13
CA SER A 125 -4.28 21.06 -0.15
C SER A 125 -5.77 20.82 0.08
N GLY A 126 -6.31 21.46 1.12
CA GLY A 126 -7.73 21.41 1.47
C GLY A 126 -8.14 20.14 2.20
N VAL A 127 -9.45 19.88 2.21
CA VAL A 127 -10.06 18.79 2.96
C VAL A 127 -10.59 17.69 2.05
N VAL A 128 -10.59 16.46 2.55
CA VAL A 128 -11.28 15.33 1.91
C VAL A 128 -12.77 15.42 2.21
N ASP A 129 -13.57 15.25 1.16
CA ASP A 129 -15.02 15.38 1.19
C ASP A 129 -15.71 14.08 1.65
N LYS A 130 -17.03 14.16 1.81
CA LYS A 130 -17.86 13.01 2.19
C LYS A 130 -17.93 11.92 1.10
N LYS A 131 -17.45 12.19 -0.12
CA LYS A 131 -17.48 11.23 -1.23
C LYS A 131 -16.59 10.02 -0.91
N ALA A 132 -15.40 10.24 -0.36
CA ALA A 132 -14.51 9.17 0.07
C ALA A 132 -15.17 8.21 1.08
N ILE A 133 -16.03 8.73 1.96
CA ILE A 133 -16.76 7.93 2.95
C ILE A 133 -17.85 7.09 2.29
N LYS A 134 -18.58 7.65 1.33
CA LYS A 134 -19.58 6.90 0.55
C LYS A 134 -18.94 5.79 -0.28
N GLU A 135 -17.81 6.10 -0.91
CA GLU A 135 -17.02 5.14 -1.70
C GLU A 135 -16.64 3.93 -0.84
N VAL A 136 -16.03 4.16 0.34
CA VAL A 136 -15.60 3.04 1.19
C VAL A 136 -16.76 2.27 1.81
N LEU A 137 -17.90 2.91 2.09
CA LEU A 137 -19.11 2.23 2.54
C LEU A 137 -19.68 1.30 1.46
N ASN A 138 -19.72 1.76 0.21
CA ASN A 138 -20.12 0.91 -0.92
C ASN A 138 -19.16 -0.26 -1.10
N ALA A 139 -17.86 -0.01 -0.97
CA ALA A 139 -16.84 -1.05 -1.03
C ALA A 139 -17.00 -2.07 0.11
N LYS A 140 -17.34 -1.63 1.32
CA LYS A 140 -17.56 -2.52 2.47
C LYS A 140 -18.65 -3.54 2.18
N ILE A 141 -19.77 -3.08 1.60
CA ILE A 141 -20.87 -3.94 1.18
C ILE A 141 -20.41 -4.87 0.07
N HIS A 142 -19.77 -4.33 -0.97
CA HIS A 142 -19.35 -5.09 -2.13
C HIS A 142 -18.38 -6.23 -1.80
N TYR A 143 -17.36 -5.94 -1.01
CA TYR A 143 -16.33 -6.89 -0.60
C TYR A 143 -16.73 -7.72 0.64
N LYS A 144 -17.95 -7.53 1.16
CA LYS A 144 -18.46 -8.17 2.39
C LYS A 144 -17.48 -8.02 3.57
N ALA A 145 -16.95 -6.81 3.73
CA ALA A 145 -15.98 -6.48 4.75
C ALA A 145 -16.67 -6.14 6.08
N ASN A 146 -15.97 -6.45 7.18
CA ASN A 146 -16.45 -6.22 8.54
C ASN A 146 -16.31 -4.74 8.92
N ALA A 147 -15.23 -4.11 8.47
CA ALA A 147 -14.90 -2.72 8.80
C ALA A 147 -14.54 -1.92 7.54
N ALA A 148 -14.61 -0.60 7.67
CA ALA A 148 -14.24 0.37 6.65
C ALA A 148 -13.40 1.49 7.27
N ALA A 149 -12.37 1.93 6.55
CA ALA A 149 -11.57 3.07 6.94
C ALA A 149 -11.26 3.99 5.75
N ALA A 150 -11.18 5.28 6.00
CA ALA A 150 -10.72 6.26 5.03
C ALA A 150 -9.43 6.92 5.53
N ILE A 151 -8.40 6.96 4.68
CA ILE A 151 -7.05 7.42 5.03
C ILE A 151 -6.64 8.57 4.11
N THR A 152 -6.07 9.63 4.67
CA THR A 152 -5.57 10.77 3.90
C THR A 152 -4.30 11.36 4.50
N ASN A 153 -3.47 11.99 3.64
CA ASN A 153 -2.34 12.81 4.07
C ASN A 153 -2.76 14.18 4.62
N GLN A 154 -4.03 14.57 4.49
CA GLN A 154 -4.58 15.85 4.94
C GLN A 154 -5.62 15.63 6.05
N HIS A 155 -6.73 16.37 6.01
CA HIS A 155 -7.83 16.31 6.96
C HIS A 155 -9.16 16.05 6.26
N PHE A 156 -10.12 15.48 6.98
CA PHE A 156 -11.50 15.32 6.52
C PHE A 156 -12.33 16.55 6.88
N GLY A 157 -13.21 16.95 5.96
CA GLY A 157 -14.16 18.03 6.22
C GLY A 157 -15.21 17.64 7.28
N PRO A 158 -15.88 18.61 7.94
CA PRO A 158 -16.86 18.34 8.98
C PRO A 158 -17.97 17.37 8.55
N SER A 159 -18.45 17.51 7.31
CA SER A 159 -19.47 16.62 6.74
C SER A 159 -18.99 15.19 6.53
N ALA A 160 -17.70 14.99 6.21
CA ALA A 160 -17.12 13.66 6.09
C ALA A 160 -16.95 13.01 7.48
N LYS A 161 -16.51 13.78 8.47
CA LYS A 161 -16.40 13.33 9.87
C LYS A 161 -17.73 12.89 10.45
N ARG A 162 -18.80 13.67 10.24
CA ARG A 162 -20.16 13.29 10.67
C ARG A 162 -20.62 11.99 10.01
N LEU A 163 -20.53 11.90 8.69
CA LEU A 163 -20.97 10.70 7.96
C LEU A 163 -20.18 9.44 8.38
N ALA A 164 -18.89 9.60 8.64
CA ALA A 164 -18.04 8.52 9.10
C ALA A 164 -18.44 8.05 10.51
N ALA A 165 -18.69 8.98 11.43
CA ALA A 165 -19.17 8.65 12.77
C ALA A 165 -20.53 7.93 12.75
N GLU A 166 -21.47 8.39 11.91
CA GLU A 166 -22.79 7.77 11.76
C GLU A 166 -22.73 6.31 11.29
N HIS A 167 -21.74 5.96 10.45
CA HIS A 167 -21.64 4.63 9.83
C HIS A 167 -20.47 3.79 10.38
N GLY A 168 -19.79 4.26 11.43
CA GLY A 168 -18.64 3.57 12.02
C GLY A 168 -17.46 3.40 11.06
N VAL A 169 -17.21 4.39 10.18
CA VAL A 169 -16.02 4.42 9.32
C VAL A 169 -14.88 5.06 10.08
N GLU A 170 -13.74 4.38 10.13
CA GLU A 170 -12.54 4.91 10.79
C GLU A 170 -11.85 5.95 9.90
N LEU A 171 -11.42 7.07 10.49
CA LEU A 171 -10.75 8.15 9.77
C LEU A 171 -9.31 8.29 10.22
N TRP A 172 -8.37 8.19 9.28
CA TRP A 172 -6.97 8.48 9.52
C TRP A 172 -6.56 9.70 8.74
N GLU A 173 -6.22 10.74 9.48
CA GLU A 173 -5.64 11.96 8.96
C GLU A 173 -4.12 11.93 9.12
N ARG A 174 -3.47 13.01 8.68
CA ARG A 174 -2.02 13.17 8.77
C ARG A 174 -1.45 12.84 10.14
N HIS A 175 -2.06 13.37 11.21
CA HIS A 175 -1.56 13.19 12.57
C HIS A 175 -1.54 11.71 12.98
N ASN A 176 -2.58 10.94 12.62
CA ASN A 176 -2.63 9.50 12.89
C ASN A 176 -1.48 8.78 12.18
N LEU A 177 -1.21 9.13 10.91
CA LEU A 177 -0.10 8.56 10.16
C LEU A 177 1.27 8.90 10.78
N VAL A 178 1.46 10.13 11.27
CA VAL A 178 2.71 10.52 11.95
C VAL A 178 2.94 9.73 13.22
N GLU A 179 1.93 9.72 14.08
CA GLU A 179 1.95 9.01 15.35
C GLU A 179 2.21 7.51 15.13
N PHE A 180 1.59 6.97 14.09
CA PHE A 180 1.76 5.60 13.67
C PHE A 180 3.22 5.31 13.24
N LEU A 181 3.78 6.13 12.35
CA LEU A 181 5.17 5.99 11.89
C LEU A 181 6.19 6.12 13.04
N TYR A 182 5.93 7.05 13.96
CA TYR A 182 6.77 7.26 15.13
C TYR A 182 6.79 6.01 16.03
N SER A 183 5.62 5.39 16.22
CA SER A 183 5.47 4.16 17.01
C SER A 183 6.11 2.95 16.36
N ALA A 184 5.93 2.80 15.05
CA ALA A 184 6.54 1.75 14.25
C ALA A 184 8.08 1.82 14.33
N ARG A 185 8.65 3.04 14.28
CA ARG A 185 10.09 3.26 14.39
C ARG A 185 10.64 2.90 15.77
N GLN A 186 9.88 3.15 16.83
CA GLN A 186 10.34 2.88 18.20
C GLN A 186 10.13 1.45 18.68
N LYS A 187 9.49 0.57 17.89
CA LYS A 187 9.00 -0.76 18.33
C LYS A 187 8.19 -0.70 19.64
N ARG A 188 7.70 0.49 19.98
CA ARG A 188 6.91 0.80 21.17
C ARG A 188 5.67 1.49 20.66
N PHE A 189 4.56 0.79 20.65
CA PHE A 189 3.27 1.41 20.52
C PHE A 189 2.95 2.10 21.87
N PRO A 190 3.02 3.45 21.97
CA PRO A 190 2.73 4.14 23.22
C PRO A 190 1.27 3.87 23.61
N TYR A 191 1.01 3.85 24.92
CA TYR A 191 -0.30 3.49 25.47
C TYR A 191 -1.43 4.40 24.97
N SER A 192 -1.16 5.67 24.65
CA SER A 192 -2.10 6.61 24.03
C SER A 192 -2.55 6.17 22.64
N LEU A 193 -1.63 5.63 21.84
CA LEU A 193 -1.95 5.04 20.54
C LEU A 193 -2.61 3.68 20.68
N ARG A 194 -2.53 3.04 21.84
CA ARG A 194 -3.29 1.82 22.16
C ARG A 194 -4.80 2.05 22.32
N LYS A 195 -5.30 3.30 22.15
CA LYS A 195 -6.72 3.65 21.95
C LYS A 195 -7.10 3.82 20.47
N TYR A 196 -6.12 4.09 19.60
CA TYR A 196 -6.28 4.17 18.15
C TYR A 196 -5.95 2.82 17.49
N LEU A 197 -4.90 2.13 17.94
CA LEU A 197 -4.48 0.76 17.60
C LEU A 197 -5.45 -0.40 17.90
N PRO A 198 -6.35 -0.36 18.90
CA PRO A 198 -7.31 -1.44 19.11
C PRO A 198 -8.42 -1.35 18.06
N THR A 199 -8.61 -0.19 17.43
CA THR A 199 -9.68 0.08 16.47
C THR A 199 -9.19 -0.03 15.03
N VAL A 200 -7.96 0.45 14.77
CA VAL A 200 -7.22 0.35 13.51
C VAL A 200 -7.42 -1.02 12.87
N ILE A 201 -7.24 -2.08 13.66
CA ILE A 201 -7.33 -3.48 13.25
C ILE A 201 -7.63 -4.28 14.51
N TRP A 202 -8.87 -4.67 14.77
CA TRP A 202 -9.11 -5.64 15.84
C TRP A 202 -8.48 -6.97 15.43
N ILE A 203 -7.31 -7.33 16.00
CA ILE A 203 -7.03 -8.49 16.87
C ILE A 203 -5.70 -8.25 17.60
N LYS A 204 -5.75 -8.12 18.94
CA LYS A 204 -4.66 -8.59 19.78
C LYS A 204 -4.52 -10.11 19.58
N THR A 205 -3.31 -10.56 19.26
CA THR A 205 -2.78 -11.87 19.69
C THR A 205 -3.23 -12.24 21.08
#